data_AF-A0A1Q6K5W5-F1
#
_entry.id   AF-A0A1Q6K5W5-F1
#
_cell.length_a   1.000
_cell.length_b   1.000
_cell.length_c   1.000
_cell.angle_alpha   90.00
_cell.angle_beta   90.00
_cell.angle_gamma   90.00
#
_symmetry.space_group_name_H-M   'P 1'
#
loop_
_entity.id
_entity.type
_entity.pdbx_description
1 polymer ?
#
loop_
_entity_poly.entity_id
_entity_poly.type
_entity_poly.pdbx_seq_one_letter_code
_entity_poly.pdbx_strand_id
1 'polypeptide(L)'
;MNITINSIIKDAETKEYTYLKKNMSKNSIFPRRIKKMQEEVLRTNINDITFMNINKRGGFSYTDMTILNTYAMQFSDNIVQEIEIINPELIICCGIGLKRIINMVYKKCNKNLNKDIIEVHHLSYVVGDDICMNEFKDELKGINRLNRK
;
A
#
# COMPACT_ATOMS: atom_id res chain seq x y z
N MET A 1 -18.98 2.97 -32.70
CA MET A 1 -18.47 1.87 -31.86
C MET A 1 -18.31 2.44 -30.45
N ASN A 2 -19.32 2.29 -29.59
CA ASN A 2 -19.34 2.91 -28.27
C ASN A 2 -18.60 2.03 -27.27
N ILE A 3 -17.30 2.30 -27.10
CA ILE A 3 -16.53 1.74 -25.99
C ILE A 3 -16.97 2.51 -24.74
N THR A 4 -17.77 1.88 -23.88
CA THR A 4 -18.25 2.48 -22.64
C THR A 4 -17.08 2.63 -21.66
N ILE A 5 -16.98 3.74 -20.94
CA ILE A 5 -15.93 4.02 -19.93
C ILE A 5 -15.76 2.83 -18.95
N ASN A 6 -16.87 2.18 -18.58
CA ASN A 6 -16.88 0.98 -17.72
C ASN A 6 -16.11 -0.22 -18.29
N SER A 7 -16.05 -0.37 -19.62
CA SER A 7 -15.27 -1.44 -20.26
C SER A 7 -13.76 -1.17 -20.19
N ILE A 8 -13.37 0.11 -20.32
CA ILE A 8 -11.96 0.53 -20.22
C ILE A 8 -11.45 0.37 -18.79
N ILE A 9 -12.27 0.76 -17.80
CA ILE A 9 -11.93 0.60 -16.37
C ILE A 9 -11.78 -0.88 -16.03
N LYS A 10 -12.75 -1.72 -16.42
CA LYS A 10 -12.66 -3.18 -16.22
C LYS A 10 -11.43 -3.79 -16.89
N ASP A 11 -11.10 -3.37 -18.10
CA ASP A 11 -9.93 -3.89 -18.81
C ASP A 11 -8.61 -3.45 -18.16
N ALA A 12 -8.54 -2.25 -17.61
CA ALA A 12 -7.38 -1.74 -16.86
C ALA A 12 -7.21 -2.49 -15.54
N GLU A 13 -8.28 -2.63 -14.74
CA GLU A 13 -8.30 -3.41 -13.50
C GLU A 13 -7.93 -4.88 -13.76
N THR A 14 -8.44 -5.46 -14.85
CA THR A 14 -8.15 -6.85 -15.22
C THR A 14 -6.68 -7.02 -15.64
N LYS A 15 -6.09 -6.05 -16.34
CA LYS A 15 -4.66 -6.08 -16.74
C LYS A 15 -3.74 -5.90 -15.55
N GLU A 16 -4.05 -4.97 -14.64
CA GLU A 16 -3.29 -4.79 -13.40
C GLU A 16 -3.39 -6.02 -12.50
N TYR A 17 -4.60 -6.55 -12.30
CA TYR A 17 -4.84 -7.80 -11.57
C TYR A 17 -4.10 -8.99 -12.19
N THR A 18 -4.11 -9.13 -13.52
CA THR A 18 -3.42 -10.21 -14.23
C THR A 18 -1.90 -10.06 -14.13
N TYR A 19 -1.37 -8.84 -14.20
CA TYR A 19 0.05 -8.55 -13.99
C TYR A 19 0.48 -8.86 -12.55
N LEU A 20 -0.31 -8.43 -11.56
CA LEU A 20 -0.06 -8.74 -10.15
C LEU A 20 -0.14 -10.24 -9.89
N LYS A 21 -1.15 -10.95 -10.40
CA LYS A 21 -1.29 -12.41 -10.27
C LYS A 21 -0.13 -13.16 -10.93
N LYS A 22 0.31 -12.72 -12.11
CA LYS A 22 1.47 -13.30 -12.82
C LYS A 22 2.77 -13.07 -12.06
N ASN A 23 2.95 -11.92 -11.42
CA ASN A 23 4.12 -11.66 -10.57
C ASN A 23 4.03 -12.37 -9.22
N MET A 24 2.84 -12.50 -8.64
CA MET A 24 2.56 -13.29 -7.44
C MET A 24 2.79 -14.79 -7.63
N SER A 25 2.70 -15.29 -8.86
CA SER A 25 3.03 -16.69 -9.20
C SER A 25 4.53 -16.98 -9.27
N LYS A 26 5.40 -15.95 -9.24
CA LYS A 26 6.86 -16.13 -9.22
C LYS A 26 7.36 -16.13 -7.77
N ASN A 27 8.29 -17.02 -7.43
CA ASN A 27 9.01 -17.12 -6.13
C ASN A 27 9.82 -15.85 -5.73
N SER A 28 9.53 -14.70 -6.33
CA SER A 28 10.10 -13.41 -5.95
C SER A 28 9.69 -13.02 -4.52
N ILE A 29 10.58 -12.29 -3.85
CA ILE A 29 10.49 -11.97 -2.42
C ILE A 29 9.24 -11.13 -2.12
N PHE A 30 8.95 -10.14 -2.97
CA PHE A 30 7.89 -9.16 -2.71
C PHE A 30 6.48 -9.78 -2.65
N PRO A 31 6.01 -10.53 -3.67
CA PRO A 31 4.67 -11.13 -3.61
C PRO A 31 4.52 -12.21 -2.54
N ARG A 32 5.60 -12.95 -2.23
CA ARG A 32 5.60 -13.94 -1.15
C ARG A 32 5.35 -13.29 0.22
N ARG A 33 6.01 -12.16 0.49
CA ARG A 33 5.84 -11.41 1.74
C ARG A 33 4.48 -10.76 1.84
N ILE A 34 3.97 -10.19 0.75
CA ILE A 34 2.59 -9.71 0.66
C ILE A 34 1.61 -10.80 1.06
N LYS A 35 1.73 -12.00 0.47
CA LYS A 35 0.85 -13.12 0.81
C LYS A 35 0.88 -13.46 2.31
N LYS A 36 2.08 -13.51 2.92
CA LYS A 36 2.23 -13.76 4.36
C LYS A 36 1.58 -12.66 5.21
N MET A 37 1.75 -11.39 4.84
CA MET A 37 1.12 -10.26 5.54
C MET A 37 -0.41 -10.29 5.43
N GLN A 38 -0.93 -10.66 4.26
CA GLN A 38 -2.38 -10.84 4.06
C GLN A 38 -2.94 -11.97 4.93
N GLU A 39 -2.28 -13.12 4.94
CA GLU A 39 -2.68 -14.27 5.76
C GLU A 39 -2.70 -13.91 7.26
N GLU A 40 -1.74 -13.10 7.71
CA GLU A 40 -1.66 -12.62 9.09
C GLU A 40 -2.82 -11.67 9.46
N VAL A 41 -3.19 -10.74 8.56
CA VAL A 41 -4.25 -9.74 8.82
C VAL A 41 -5.65 -10.31 8.62
N LEU A 42 -5.93 -10.87 7.45
CA LEU A 42 -7.28 -11.24 7.03
C LEU A 42 -7.69 -12.62 7.55
N ARG A 43 -6.71 -13.47 7.90
CA ARG A 43 -6.90 -14.88 8.29
C ARG A 43 -7.76 -15.70 7.31
N THR A 44 -8.06 -15.16 6.12
CA THR A 44 -9.00 -15.64 5.08
C THR A 44 -8.64 -15.06 3.69
N ASN A 45 -9.59 -15.04 2.74
CA ASN A 45 -9.38 -14.91 1.28
C ASN A 45 -8.61 -13.65 0.82
N ILE A 46 -7.80 -13.84 -0.22
CA ILE A 46 -6.71 -12.98 -0.74
C ILE A 46 -7.21 -11.72 -1.49
N ASN A 47 -8.52 -11.52 -1.62
CA ASN A 47 -9.11 -10.56 -2.55
C ASN A 47 -9.37 -9.15 -1.97
N ASP A 48 -9.18 -8.93 -0.67
CA ASP A 48 -9.56 -7.68 0.01
C ASP A 48 -8.35 -6.78 0.32
N ILE A 49 -7.46 -6.60 -0.65
CA ILE A 49 -6.35 -5.65 -0.57
C ILE A 49 -6.23 -4.83 -1.84
N THR A 50 -5.73 -3.61 -1.69
CA THR A 50 -5.40 -2.73 -2.82
C THR A 50 -3.97 -2.23 -2.68
N PHE A 51 -3.28 -2.11 -3.81
CA PHE A 51 -1.93 -1.56 -3.87
C PHE A 51 -1.96 -0.13 -4.40
N MET A 52 -1.19 0.74 -3.75
CA MET A 52 -1.05 2.12 -4.18
C MET A 52 0.39 2.59 -3.95
N ASN A 53 1.06 3.00 -5.03
CA ASN A 53 2.29 3.76 -4.93
C ASN A 53 1.98 5.25 -4.77
N ILE A 54 2.74 5.95 -3.92
CA ILE A 54 2.64 7.40 -3.78
C ILE A 54 3.11 8.10 -5.06
N ASN A 55 4.30 7.76 -5.57
CA ASN A 55 4.81 8.29 -6.82
C ASN A 55 4.36 7.43 -8.00
N LYS A 56 3.74 8.04 -9.02
CA LYS A 56 3.22 7.36 -10.22
C LYS A 56 4.11 7.50 -11.46
N ARG A 57 5.19 8.30 -11.41
CA ARG A 57 6.03 8.65 -12.58
C ARG A 57 7.02 7.55 -13.02
N GLY A 58 6.94 6.35 -12.45
CA GLY A 58 8.02 5.37 -12.53
C GLY A 58 9.23 5.81 -11.69
N GLY A 59 10.07 4.87 -11.28
CA GLY A 59 11.17 5.14 -10.34
C GLY A 59 12.47 4.44 -10.71
N PHE A 60 13.55 4.89 -10.07
CA PHE A 60 14.86 4.24 -10.09
C PHE A 60 14.89 3.04 -9.14
N SER A 61 16.03 2.33 -9.07
CA SER A 61 16.23 1.18 -8.18
C SER A 61 16.16 1.51 -6.67
N TYR A 62 16.08 2.79 -6.30
CA TYR A 62 15.98 3.27 -4.93
C TYR A 62 15.04 4.48 -4.83
N THR A 63 14.55 4.74 -3.62
CA THR A 63 13.68 5.87 -3.31
C THR A 63 14.52 7.05 -2.83
N ASP A 64 14.48 8.17 -3.54
CA ASP A 64 14.92 9.46 -3.02
C ASP A 64 13.76 10.11 -2.25
N MET A 65 13.94 10.26 -0.93
CA MET A 65 12.90 10.81 -0.06
C MET A 65 12.59 12.29 -0.34
N THR A 66 13.56 13.07 -0.81
CA THR A 66 13.33 14.48 -1.18
C THR A 66 12.41 14.55 -2.39
N ILE A 67 12.71 13.77 -3.42
CA ILE A 67 11.87 13.68 -4.63
C ILE A 67 10.47 13.17 -4.27
N LEU A 68 10.39 12.14 -3.42
CA LEU A 68 9.10 11.58 -3.00
C LEU A 68 8.27 12.59 -2.19
N ASN A 69 8.89 13.31 -1.25
CA ASN A 69 8.21 14.37 -0.49
C ASN A 69 7.69 15.47 -1.42
N THR A 70 8.52 15.96 -2.36
CA THR A 70 8.11 16.98 -3.32
C THR A 70 6.95 16.50 -4.19
N TYR A 71 7.02 15.26 -4.68
CA TYR A 71 5.93 14.65 -5.43
C TYR A 71 4.64 14.59 -4.59
N ALA A 72 4.72 14.05 -3.37
CA ALA A 72 3.57 13.89 -2.50
C ALA A 72 2.91 15.24 -2.16
N MET A 73 3.71 16.29 -1.96
CA MET A 73 3.18 17.64 -1.76
C MET A 73 2.58 18.24 -3.03
N GLN A 74 3.14 17.97 -4.21
CA GLN A 74 2.60 18.43 -5.48
C GLN A 74 1.25 17.77 -5.81
N PHE A 75 1.10 16.49 -5.48
CA PHE A 75 -0.08 15.68 -5.82
C PHE A 75 -0.91 15.28 -4.58
N SER A 76 -0.93 16.12 -3.55
CA SER A 76 -1.57 15.80 -2.27
C SER A 76 -3.05 15.47 -2.45
N ASP A 77 -3.78 16.27 -3.22
CA ASP A 77 -5.21 16.07 -3.45
C ASP A 77 -5.51 14.75 -4.14
N ASN A 78 -4.69 14.36 -5.13
CA ASN A 78 -4.82 13.07 -5.81
C ASN A 78 -4.57 11.89 -4.88
N ILE A 79 -3.53 11.97 -4.04
CA ILE A 79 -3.20 10.90 -3.09
C ILE A 79 -4.31 10.75 -2.06
N VAL A 80 -4.82 11.85 -1.50
CA VAL A 80 -5.95 11.82 -0.56
C VAL A 80 -7.19 11.22 -1.23
N GLN A 81 -7.52 11.65 -2.45
CA GLN A 81 -8.68 11.13 -3.19
C GLN A 81 -8.56 9.63 -3.47
N GLU A 82 -7.38 9.14 -3.88
CA GLU A 82 -7.16 7.70 -4.08
C GLU A 82 -7.39 6.91 -2.77
N ILE A 83 -6.86 7.39 -1.64
CA ILE A 83 -7.05 6.72 -0.33
C ILE A 83 -8.53 6.76 0.09
N GLU A 84 -9.24 7.87 -0.14
CA GLU A 84 -10.66 7.99 0.20
C GLU A 84 -11.56 7.13 -0.70
N ILE A 85 -11.20 6.95 -1.97
CA ILE A 85 -11.91 6.05 -2.90
C ILE A 85 -11.71 4.59 -2.49
N ILE A 86 -10.48 4.20 -2.16
CA ILE A 86 -10.16 2.84 -1.69
C ILE A 86 -10.79 2.58 -0.32
N ASN A 87 -10.87 3.62 0.52
CA ASN A 87 -11.44 3.60 1.87
C ASN A 87 -10.94 2.43 2.75
N PRO A 88 -9.61 2.19 2.86
CA PRO A 88 -9.08 1.02 3.54
C PRO A 88 -9.40 1.04 5.04
N GLU A 89 -9.54 -0.13 5.67
CA GLU A 89 -9.60 -0.22 7.14
C GLU A 89 -8.21 0.01 7.77
N LEU A 90 -7.19 -0.53 7.11
CA LEU A 90 -5.80 -0.48 7.52
C LEU A 90 -4.91 -0.05 6.35
N ILE A 91 -4.05 0.94 6.59
CA ILE A 91 -3.00 1.35 5.66
C ILE A 91 -1.68 0.75 6.11
N ILE A 92 -1.02 0.02 5.21
CA ILE A 92 0.31 -0.55 5.44
C ILE A 92 1.32 0.19 4.57
N CYS A 93 2.10 1.08 5.18
CA CYS A 93 3.19 1.78 4.52
C CYS A 93 4.40 0.87 4.37
N CYS A 94 4.62 0.35 3.16
CA CYS A 94 5.79 -0.45 2.82
C CYS A 94 6.99 0.46 2.48
N GLY A 95 7.66 1.01 3.49
CA GLY A 95 8.80 1.91 3.36
C GLY A 95 8.84 2.91 4.52
N ILE A 96 10.02 3.10 5.10
CA ILE A 96 10.20 4.01 6.25
C ILE A 96 10.03 5.47 5.80
N GLY A 97 9.29 6.24 6.59
CA GLY A 97 8.95 7.64 6.35
C GLY A 97 7.71 7.87 5.50
N LEU A 98 7.06 6.83 4.97
CA LEU A 98 5.83 6.94 4.19
C LEU A 98 4.63 7.30 5.06
N LYS A 99 4.51 6.76 6.29
CA LYS A 99 3.45 7.12 7.24
C LYS A 99 3.48 8.62 7.56
N ARG A 100 4.68 9.19 7.72
CA ARG A 100 4.86 10.65 7.87
C ARG A 100 4.37 11.41 6.64
N ILE A 101 4.67 10.93 5.43
CA ILE A 101 4.24 11.56 4.17
C ILE A 101 2.71 11.55 4.04
N ILE A 102 2.05 10.42 4.29
CA ILE A 102 0.58 10.34 4.25
C ILE A 102 -0.04 11.35 5.21
N ASN A 103 0.45 11.43 6.45
CA ASN A 103 -0.04 12.41 7.42
C ASN A 103 0.18 13.86 6.96
N MET A 104 1.33 14.18 6.34
CA MET A 104 1.57 15.51 5.78
C MET A 104 0.63 15.85 4.63
N VAL A 105 0.35 14.89 3.75
CA VAL A 105 -0.59 15.03 2.63
C VAL A 105 -1.99 15.33 3.14
N TYR A 106 -2.49 14.56 4.11
CA TYR A 106 -3.79 14.82 4.74
C TYR A 106 -3.85 16.19 5.43
N LYS A 107 -2.80 16.55 6.18
CA LYS A 107 -2.69 17.87 6.81
C LYS A 107 -2.73 19.00 5.79
N LYS A 108 -2.01 18.89 4.67
CA LYS A 108 -1.99 19.87 3.59
C LYS A 108 -3.39 20.06 2.97
N CYS A 109 -4.15 18.98 2.85
CA CYS A 109 -5.52 19.00 2.33
C CYS A 109 -6.58 19.40 3.40
N ASN A 110 -6.16 19.79 4.61
CA ASN A 110 -7.05 20.09 5.75
C ASN A 110 -8.02 18.93 6.07
N LYS A 111 -7.54 17.68 5.98
CA LYS A 111 -8.31 16.47 6.31
C LYS A 111 -7.63 15.67 7.42
N ASN A 112 -8.43 14.85 8.10
CA ASN A 112 -7.95 13.92 9.13
C ASN A 112 -7.90 12.49 8.57
N LEU A 113 -6.75 11.85 8.69
CA LEU A 113 -6.61 10.43 8.37
C LEU A 113 -7.24 9.61 9.51
N ASN A 114 -8.53 9.34 9.43
CA ASN A 114 -9.27 8.54 10.43
C ASN A 114 -9.11 7.03 10.16
N LYS A 115 -7.90 6.57 9.83
CA LYS A 115 -7.59 5.19 9.46
C LYS A 115 -6.39 4.70 10.28
N ASP A 116 -6.39 3.42 10.62
CA ASP A 116 -5.20 2.81 11.20
C ASP A 116 -4.09 2.74 10.16
N ILE A 117 -2.88 3.07 10.59
CA ILE A 117 -1.72 3.14 9.71
C ILE A 117 -0.48 2.63 10.42
N ILE A 118 0.17 1.64 9.82
CA ILE A 118 1.49 1.13 10.23
C ILE A 118 2.52 1.35 9.15
N GLU A 119 3.78 1.32 9.57
CA GLU A 119 4.93 1.49 8.71
C GLU A 119 5.89 0.33 8.93
N VAL A 120 6.30 -0.31 7.84
CA VAL A 120 7.29 -1.40 7.83
C VAL A 120 8.36 -1.10 6.79
N HIS A 121 9.50 -1.77 6.88
CA HIS A 121 10.48 -1.76 5.81
C HIS A 121 9.87 -2.21 4.46
N HIS A 122 10.41 -1.67 3.36
CA HIS A 122 9.92 -2.02 2.04
C HIS A 122 10.14 -3.52 1.76
N LEU A 123 9.11 -4.19 1.23
CA LEU A 123 9.09 -5.65 1.14
C LEU A 123 10.11 -6.23 0.13
N SER A 124 10.77 -5.39 -0.66
CA SER A 124 11.90 -5.80 -1.50
C SER A 124 13.26 -5.83 -0.79
N TYR A 125 13.35 -5.38 0.47
CA TYR A 125 14.59 -5.43 1.24
C TYR A 125 15.09 -6.87 1.35
N VAL A 126 16.36 -7.09 1.05
CA VAL A 126 16.98 -8.42 1.04
C VAL A 126 17.32 -8.84 2.48
N VAL A 127 16.30 -9.29 3.19
CA VAL A 127 16.35 -9.80 4.57
C VAL A 127 15.62 -11.15 4.68
N GLY A 128 15.72 -11.83 5.81
CA GLY A 128 14.92 -13.03 6.06
C GLY A 128 13.42 -12.69 6.08
N ASP A 129 12.57 -13.59 5.59
CA ASP A 129 11.12 -13.41 5.66
C ASP A 129 10.65 -13.30 7.12
N ASP A 130 11.25 -14.05 8.04
CA ASP A 130 10.86 -14.03 9.46
C ASP A 130 11.14 -12.67 10.09
N ILE A 131 12.21 -11.99 9.69
CA ILE A 131 12.53 -10.63 10.15
C ILE A 131 11.43 -9.67 9.68
N CYS A 132 11.09 -9.71 8.39
CA CYS A 132 10.04 -8.87 7.80
C CYS A 132 8.67 -9.13 8.47
N MET A 133 8.35 -10.39 8.76
CA MET A 133 7.07 -10.76 9.37
C MET A 133 7.01 -10.42 10.86
N ASN A 134 8.12 -10.52 11.59
CA ASN A 134 8.18 -10.13 13.00
C ASN A 134 7.99 -8.62 13.15
N GLU A 135 8.69 -7.83 12.34
CA GLU A 135 8.49 -6.37 12.29
C GLU A 135 7.02 -6.02 12.01
N PHE A 136 6.43 -6.65 10.99
CA PHE A 136 5.02 -6.42 10.66
C PHE A 136 4.07 -6.78 11.82
N LYS A 137 4.30 -7.92 12.49
CA LYS A 137 3.51 -8.36 13.65
C LYS A 137 3.65 -7.40 14.81
N ASP A 138 4.84 -6.86 15.05
CA ASP A 138 5.08 -5.92 16.14
C ASP A 138 4.38 -4.58 15.89
N GLU A 139 4.40 -4.09 14.65
CA GLU A 139 3.62 -2.91 14.24
C GLU A 139 2.10 -3.13 14.36
N LEU A 140 1.60 -4.31 13.96
CA LEU A 140 0.18 -4.66 14.11
C LEU A 140 -0.27 -4.69 15.59
N LYS A 141 0.58 -5.15 16.51
CA LYS A 141 0.28 -5.10 17.95
C LYS A 141 0.09 -3.66 18.43
N GLY A 142 0.80 -2.69 17.83
CA GLY A 142 0.66 -1.27 18.13
C GLY A 142 -0.69 -0.68 17.73
N ILE A 143 -1.36 -1.25 16.73
CA ILE A 143 -2.73 -0.88 16.33
C ILE A 143 -3.78 -1.59 17.19
N ASN A 144 -3.50 -2.81 17.65
CA ASN A 144 -4.41 -3.63 18.46
C ASN A 144 -4.66 -3.04 19.87
N ARG A 145 -5.39 -1.92 19.91
CA ARG A 145 -6.28 -1.51 21.01
C ARG A 145 -7.57 -2.36 21.07
N LEU A 146 -7.68 -3.40 20.24
CA LEU A 146 -8.86 -4.26 20.10
C LEU A 146 -8.57 -5.72 20.53
N ASN A 147 -8.06 -5.90 21.75
CA ASN A 147 -8.49 -7.03 22.60
C ASN A 147 -9.80 -6.67 23.34
N ARG A 148 -10.75 -6.04 22.64
CA ARG A 148 -12.09 -5.75 23.15
C ARG A 148 -13.12 -6.04 22.07
N LYS A 149 -13.44 -7.31 21.91
CA LYS A 149 -14.80 -7.85 21.98
C LYS A 149 -14.70 -9.32 22.35
#